data_AF-A0A921R2W9-F1
#
_entry.id   AF-A0A921R2W9-F1
#
_cell.length_a   1.000
_cell.length_b   1.000
_cell.length_c   1.000
_cell.angle_alpha   90.00
_cell.angle_beta   90.00
_cell.angle_gamma   90.00
#
_symmetry.space_group_name_H-M   'P 1'
#
loop_
_entity.id
_entity.type
_entity.pdbx_description
1 polymer ?
#
loop_
_entity_poly.entity_id
_entity_poly.type
_entity_poly.pdbx_seq_one_letter_code
_entity_poly.pdbx_strand_id
1 'polypeptide(L)'
;MAATNGNGTGNGNGNGAPLVVFDFDKTIVDCDSDNWVVDALGATRRFDDLLRHLPWNHAIDAMMGELHSDGKTAEDIRGSLRTAPLSPHVAAAIKAAYALGCELRVLSDANAFFIDTILAHHGLAAYFSGTDTNPAHVDAAGRLRIRPYHDFGAAGHGCTLPTCPPNMCKGKVMERILRQEEEEEEEEAVSAAAGTEKRRRGRRAVVYLGDGRGDYCPSLKLREGDYVMPRAGHPVCDLIAASPPAAAVRGWAGFEDLARVLLGIVDGEIARAAAAAEEEEEEEDAGAGAGVGVGAVVVVPADCRAPRQEALMPQAVRVPN
;
A
#
# COMPACT_ATOMS: atom_id res chain seq x y z
N MET A 1 19.72 22.90 8.75
CA MET A 1 20.29 22.55 10.06
C MET A 1 19.61 21.27 10.53
N ALA A 2 20.41 20.29 10.92
CA ALA A 2 20.10 19.04 11.63
C ALA A 2 18.89 18.21 11.13
N ALA A 3 19.21 17.18 10.35
CA ALA A 3 18.39 15.99 10.22
C ALA A 3 18.27 15.32 11.60
N THR A 4 17.04 15.19 12.10
CA THR A 4 16.76 14.29 13.22
C THR A 4 16.52 12.90 12.66
N ASN A 5 17.54 12.06 12.75
CA ASN A 5 17.41 10.60 12.67
C ASN A 5 16.48 10.15 13.81
N GLY A 6 15.19 10.02 13.49
CA GLY A 6 14.27 9.22 14.29
C GLY A 6 14.60 7.76 14.04
N ASN A 7 15.50 7.21 14.86
CA ASN A 7 15.73 5.77 14.94
C ASN A 7 14.47 5.15 15.57
N GLY A 8 13.43 4.98 14.77
CA GLY A 8 12.25 4.21 15.11
C GLY A 8 12.66 2.75 15.13
N THR A 9 13.20 2.30 16.26
CA THR A 9 13.37 0.88 16.53
C THR A 9 11.97 0.28 16.54
N GLY A 10 11.55 -0.28 15.41
CA GLY A 10 10.36 -1.11 15.31
C GLY A 10 10.46 -2.17 16.39
N ASN A 11 9.51 -2.14 17.32
CA ASN A 11 9.40 -3.11 18.40
C ASN A 11 8.79 -4.39 17.79
N GLY A 12 9.52 -5.02 16.88
CA GLY A 12 9.16 -6.26 16.21
C GLY A 12 9.29 -7.44 17.17
N ASN A 13 8.42 -7.51 18.17
CA ASN A 13 8.20 -8.73 18.92
C ASN A 13 7.53 -9.73 17.96
N GLY A 14 8.15 -10.90 17.77
CA GLY A 14 7.73 -11.94 16.83
C GLY A 14 6.42 -12.64 17.20
N ASN A 15 5.32 -11.90 17.26
CA ASN A 15 3.97 -12.39 17.56
C ASN A 15 3.19 -12.86 16.31
N GLY A 16 3.84 -13.00 15.16
CA GLY A 16 3.19 -13.37 13.90
C GLY A 16 2.47 -12.23 13.18
N ALA A 17 2.62 -10.97 13.63
CA ALA A 17 2.00 -9.84 12.96
C ALA A 17 2.49 -9.68 11.50
N PRO A 18 1.57 -9.46 10.54
CA PRO A 18 1.92 -9.35 9.13
C PRO A 18 2.62 -8.03 8.78
N LEU A 19 3.28 -8.01 7.62
CA LEU A 19 3.61 -6.77 6.91
C LEU A 19 2.36 -6.28 6.18
N VAL A 20 1.99 -5.02 6.36
CA VAL A 20 0.85 -4.40 5.66
C VAL A 20 1.33 -3.30 4.74
N VAL A 21 1.03 -3.43 3.46
CA VAL A 21 1.44 -2.49 2.40
C VAL A 21 0.19 -1.83 1.81
N PHE A 22 0.08 -0.52 2.00
CA PHE A 22 -1.06 0.27 1.58
C PHE A 22 -0.77 1.00 0.27
N ASP A 23 -1.69 0.94 -0.69
CA ASP A 23 -1.85 2.08 -1.59
C ASP A 23 -2.37 3.32 -0.83
N PHE A 24 -2.24 4.49 -1.42
CA PHE A 24 -2.56 5.76 -0.78
C PHE A 24 -3.88 6.36 -1.26
N ASP A 25 -3.94 6.77 -2.53
CA ASP A 25 -5.13 7.39 -3.10
C ASP A 25 -6.28 6.40 -3.19
N LYS A 26 -7.49 6.86 -2.85
CA LYS A 26 -8.70 6.03 -2.73
C LYS A 26 -8.53 4.79 -1.83
N THR A 27 -7.50 4.73 -0.99
CA THR A 27 -7.22 3.62 -0.08
C THR A 27 -7.02 4.12 1.34
N ILE A 28 -5.99 4.94 1.58
CA ILE A 28 -5.81 5.65 2.85
C ILE A 28 -6.68 6.91 2.89
N VAL A 29 -6.66 7.69 1.81
CA VAL A 29 -7.52 8.86 1.62
C VAL A 29 -8.68 8.55 0.68
N ASP A 30 -9.82 9.21 0.85
CA ASP A 30 -11.00 9.02 0.00
C ASP A 30 -11.03 9.98 -1.20
N CYS A 31 -9.87 10.14 -1.83
CA CYS A 31 -9.72 10.96 -3.03
C CYS A 31 -8.52 10.49 -3.84
N ASP A 32 -8.44 10.98 -5.07
CA ASP A 32 -7.19 11.05 -5.83
C ASP A 32 -6.47 12.35 -5.44
N SER A 33 -5.25 12.27 -4.92
CA SER A 33 -4.54 13.41 -4.34
C SER A 33 -4.10 14.44 -5.38
N ASP A 34 -3.79 14.01 -6.60
CA ASP A 34 -3.46 14.89 -7.71
C ASP A 34 -4.69 15.70 -8.12
N ASN A 35 -5.82 15.02 -8.39
CA ASN A 35 -7.08 15.69 -8.70
C ASN A 35 -7.52 16.62 -7.56
N TRP A 36 -7.35 16.22 -6.29
CA TRP A 36 -7.72 17.04 -5.14
C TRP A 36 -7.02 18.41 -5.14
N VAL A 37 -5.70 18.42 -5.34
CA VAL A 37 -4.91 19.66 -5.41
C VAL A 37 -5.31 20.50 -6.63
N VAL A 38 -5.43 19.85 -7.79
CA VAL A 38 -5.76 20.52 -9.05
C VAL A 38 -7.13 21.20 -8.98
N ASP A 39 -8.14 20.52 -8.43
CA ASP A 39 -9.49 21.05 -8.31
C ASP A 39 -9.56 22.20 -7.29
N ALA A 40 -8.96 22.02 -6.12
CA ALA A 40 -8.93 23.03 -5.07
C ALA A 40 -8.23 24.33 -5.49
N LEU A 41 -7.24 24.23 -6.39
CA LEU A 41 -6.50 25.37 -6.92
C LEU A 41 -7.08 25.89 -8.26
N GLY A 42 -8.23 25.38 -8.70
CA GLY A 42 -8.94 25.86 -9.89
C GLY A 42 -8.22 25.57 -11.20
N ALA A 43 -7.46 24.48 -11.27
CA ALA A 43 -6.63 24.12 -12.41
C ALA A 43 -7.16 22.94 -13.24
N THR A 44 -8.32 22.36 -12.90
CA THR A 44 -8.91 21.16 -13.53
C THR A 44 -8.85 21.19 -15.05
N ARG A 45 -9.36 22.26 -15.69
CA ARG A 45 -9.38 22.36 -17.16
C ARG A 45 -7.97 22.34 -17.78
N ARG A 46 -6.99 22.99 -17.14
CA ARG A 46 -5.61 23.02 -17.63
C ARG A 46 -4.94 21.66 -17.47
N PHE A 47 -5.21 20.99 -16.36
CA PHE A 47 -4.74 19.64 -16.14
C PHE A 47 -5.32 18.64 -17.15
N ASP A 48 -6.63 18.70 -17.42
CA ASP A 48 -7.27 17.92 -18.47
C ASP A 48 -6.63 18.18 -19.84
N ASP A 49 -6.30 19.45 -20.13
CA ASP A 49 -5.63 19.83 -21.37
C ASP A 49 -4.22 19.22 -21.47
N LEU A 50 -3.45 19.17 -20.38
CA LEU A 50 -2.12 18.54 -20.28
C LEU A 50 -2.19 17.02 -20.47
N LEU A 51 -3.19 16.36 -19.86
CA LEU A 51 -3.39 14.90 -19.94
C LEU A 51 -3.65 14.39 -21.36
N ARG A 52 -4.05 15.26 -22.30
CA ARG A 52 -4.18 14.90 -23.73
C ARG A 52 -2.84 14.69 -24.44
N HIS A 53 -1.75 15.17 -23.85
CA HIS A 53 -0.44 15.23 -24.50
C HIS A 53 0.69 14.65 -23.65
N LEU A 54 0.49 14.49 -22.34
CA LEU A 54 1.49 14.02 -21.39
C LEU A 54 0.98 12.81 -20.62
N PRO A 55 1.86 11.83 -20.29
CA PRO A 55 1.57 10.84 -19.27
C PRO A 55 1.24 11.53 -17.93
N TRP A 56 0.39 10.90 -17.12
CA TRP A 56 -0.13 11.47 -15.86
C TRP A 56 0.95 12.11 -14.98
N ASN A 57 2.03 11.38 -14.67
CA ASN A 57 3.13 11.89 -13.83
C ASN A 57 3.80 13.15 -14.41
N HIS A 58 4.00 13.22 -15.73
CA HIS A 58 4.53 14.43 -16.38
C HIS A 58 3.50 15.56 -16.42
N ALA A 59 2.22 15.24 -16.60
CA ALA A 59 1.14 16.21 -16.57
C ALA A 59 1.04 16.88 -15.20
N ILE A 60 1.13 16.11 -14.10
CA ILE A 60 1.03 16.69 -12.76
C ILE A 60 2.27 17.53 -12.41
N ASP A 61 3.50 17.12 -12.77
CA ASP A 61 4.69 17.98 -12.63
C ASP A 61 4.51 19.29 -13.42
N ALA A 62 4.11 19.20 -14.69
CA ALA A 62 3.85 20.37 -15.53
C ALA A 62 2.80 21.29 -14.89
N MET A 63 1.72 20.72 -14.36
CA MET A 63 0.65 21.46 -13.69
C MET A 63 1.15 22.20 -12.45
N MET A 64 2.02 21.59 -11.64
CA MET A 64 2.69 22.27 -10.52
C MET A 64 3.54 23.47 -10.99
N GLY A 65 4.07 23.42 -12.22
CA GLY A 65 4.77 24.54 -12.84
C GLY A 65 3.86 25.70 -13.25
N GLU A 66 2.70 25.42 -13.83
CA GLU A 66 1.76 26.49 -14.18
C GLU A 66 1.14 27.12 -12.93
N LEU A 67 0.80 26.32 -11.91
CA LEU A 67 0.34 26.82 -10.61
C LEU A 67 1.37 27.75 -9.98
N HIS A 68 2.65 27.37 -10.02
CA HIS A 68 3.73 28.23 -9.53
C HIS A 68 3.84 29.53 -10.33
N SER A 69 3.65 29.47 -11.65
CA SER A 69 3.65 30.66 -12.52
C SER A 69 2.48 31.61 -12.22
N ASP A 70 1.36 31.08 -11.74
CA ASP A 70 0.22 31.86 -11.23
C ASP A 70 0.44 32.40 -9.81
N GLY A 71 1.63 32.19 -9.22
CA GLY A 71 1.98 32.65 -7.89
C GLY A 71 1.54 31.72 -6.76
N LYS A 72 1.08 30.49 -7.05
CA LYS A 72 0.81 29.49 -6.01
C LYS A 72 2.11 28.95 -5.44
N THR A 73 2.16 28.87 -4.13
CA THR A 73 3.32 28.37 -3.39
C THR A 73 3.16 26.89 -3.05
N ALA A 74 4.27 26.24 -2.68
CA ALA A 74 4.22 24.90 -2.11
C ALA A 74 3.34 24.83 -0.84
N GLU A 75 3.24 25.93 -0.07
CA GLU A 75 2.38 25.97 1.12
C GLU A 75 0.88 26.05 0.76
N ASP A 76 0.51 26.70 -0.35
CA ASP A 76 -0.88 26.67 -0.84
C ASP A 76 -1.29 25.25 -1.22
N ILE A 77 -0.38 24.50 -1.87
CA ILE A 77 -0.57 23.08 -2.17
C ILE A 77 -0.72 22.27 -0.89
N ARG A 78 0.14 22.49 0.12
CA ARG A 78 0.00 21.82 1.43
C ARG A 78 -1.33 22.17 2.10
N GLY A 79 -1.77 23.43 2.03
CA GLY A 79 -3.06 23.88 2.54
C GLY A 79 -4.22 23.07 1.95
N SER A 80 -4.20 22.84 0.63
CA SER A 80 -5.17 21.97 -0.04
C SER A 80 -5.08 20.52 0.41
N LEU A 81 -3.88 19.95 0.50
CA LEU A 81 -3.70 18.55 0.89
C LEU A 81 -4.17 18.27 2.32
N ARG A 82 -4.03 19.22 3.24
CA ARG A 82 -4.52 19.09 4.62
C ARG A 82 -6.05 18.98 4.72
N THR A 83 -6.78 19.33 3.67
CA THR A 83 -8.25 19.16 3.63
C THR A 83 -8.68 17.85 2.97
N ALA A 84 -7.74 17.04 2.47
CA ALA A 84 -8.04 15.77 1.83
C ALA A 84 -8.82 14.85 2.79
N PRO A 85 -9.89 14.17 2.32
CA PRO A 85 -10.72 13.35 3.19
C PRO A 85 -9.97 12.09 3.63
N LEU A 86 -9.80 11.93 4.94
CA LEU A 86 -9.28 10.71 5.56
C LEU A 86 -10.28 10.20 6.59
N SER A 87 -10.78 8.98 6.40
CA SER A 87 -11.77 8.38 7.30
C SER A 87 -11.16 8.08 8.68
N PRO A 88 -11.82 8.46 9.80
CA PRO A 88 -11.37 8.11 11.14
C PRO A 88 -11.18 6.60 11.34
N HIS A 89 -11.94 5.76 10.62
CA HIS A 89 -11.82 4.30 10.66
C HIS A 89 -10.47 3.83 10.09
N VAL A 90 -9.99 4.45 9.01
CA VAL A 90 -8.66 4.15 8.44
C VAL A 90 -7.56 4.55 9.41
N ALA A 91 -7.64 5.77 9.96
CA ALA A 91 -6.68 6.23 10.97
C ALA A 91 -6.64 5.31 12.19
N ALA A 92 -7.80 4.86 12.67
CA ALA A 92 -7.90 3.91 13.77
C ALA A 92 -7.30 2.54 13.41
N ALA A 93 -7.58 2.02 12.21
CA ALA A 93 -7.05 0.74 11.74
C ALA A 93 -5.52 0.74 11.62
N ILE A 94 -4.92 1.79 11.05
CA ILE A 94 -3.47 1.97 10.97
C ILE A 94 -2.85 1.92 12.37
N LYS A 95 -3.40 2.69 13.31
CA LYS A 95 -2.91 2.74 14.69
C LYS A 95 -3.05 1.40 15.41
N ALA A 96 -4.18 0.72 15.22
CA ALA A 96 -4.44 -0.57 15.83
C ALA A 96 -3.51 -1.67 15.25
N ALA A 97 -3.37 -1.75 13.93
CA ALA A 97 -2.46 -2.69 13.29
C ALA A 97 -1.01 -2.49 13.75
N TYR A 98 -0.54 -1.24 13.81
CA TYR A 98 0.78 -0.92 14.35
C TYR A 98 0.92 -1.33 15.84
N ALA A 99 -0.10 -1.07 16.66
CA ALA A 99 -0.09 -1.46 18.07
C ALA A 99 -0.09 -2.99 18.27
N LEU A 100 -0.63 -3.74 17.31
CA LEU A 100 -0.58 -5.20 17.25
C LEU A 100 0.76 -5.75 16.73
N GLY A 101 1.72 -4.88 16.41
CA GLY A 101 3.07 -5.28 15.98
C GLY A 101 3.25 -5.36 14.48
N CYS A 102 2.26 -4.98 13.67
CA CYS A 102 2.42 -4.96 12.22
C CYS A 102 3.44 -3.92 11.80
N GLU A 103 4.29 -4.28 10.86
CA GLU A 103 5.02 -3.29 10.07
C GLU A 103 4.09 -2.75 8.99
N LEU A 104 4.05 -1.42 8.83
CA LEU A 104 3.20 -0.77 7.84
C LEU A 104 4.07 -0.02 6.82
N ARG A 105 3.79 -0.19 5.53
CA ARG A 105 4.46 0.56 4.44
C ARG A 105 3.42 1.18 3.51
N VAL A 106 3.80 2.27 2.85
CA VAL A 106 3.03 2.84 1.73
C VAL A 106 3.72 2.48 0.41
N LEU A 107 2.94 2.00 -0.56
CA LEU A 107 3.36 1.75 -1.92
C LEU A 107 2.35 2.39 -2.88
N SER A 108 2.64 3.60 -3.35
CA SER A 108 1.65 4.39 -4.09
C SER A 108 2.23 5.13 -5.28
N ASP A 109 1.41 5.23 -6.33
CA ASP A 109 1.72 5.96 -7.55
C ASP A 109 1.40 7.47 -7.47
N ALA A 110 1.00 7.95 -6.29
CA ALA A 110 0.98 9.38 -5.97
C ALA A 110 2.41 9.93 -5.89
N ASN A 111 2.67 10.94 -5.06
CA ASN A 111 4.03 11.48 -4.88
C ASN A 111 4.37 11.80 -3.42
N ALA A 112 5.67 11.80 -3.12
CA ALA A 112 6.18 11.94 -1.75
C ALA A 112 5.69 13.23 -1.07
N PHE A 113 5.65 14.36 -1.78
CA PHE A 113 5.21 15.63 -1.20
C PHE A 113 3.74 15.58 -0.75
N PHE A 114 2.89 14.87 -1.49
CA PHE A 114 1.45 14.77 -1.19
C PHE A 114 1.22 13.83 -0.03
N ILE A 115 1.78 12.62 -0.11
CA ILE A 115 1.69 11.59 0.93
C ILE A 115 2.23 12.11 2.26
N ASP A 116 3.44 12.68 2.27
CA ASP A 116 4.07 13.18 3.50
C ASP A 116 3.24 14.29 4.14
N THR A 117 2.68 15.20 3.34
CA THR A 117 1.86 16.30 3.86
C THR A 117 0.61 15.79 4.55
N ILE A 118 -0.11 14.87 3.91
CA ILE A 118 -1.37 14.33 4.44
C ILE A 118 -1.10 13.47 5.68
N LEU A 119 -0.13 12.54 5.61
CA LEU A 119 0.22 11.69 6.74
C LEU A 119 0.71 12.51 7.94
N ALA A 120 1.52 13.55 7.72
CA ALA A 120 1.96 14.44 8.80
C ALA A 120 0.79 15.22 9.42
N HIS A 121 -0.14 15.73 8.58
CA HIS A 121 -1.32 16.46 9.07
C HIS A 121 -2.20 15.61 10.00
N HIS A 122 -2.40 14.34 9.66
CA HIS A 122 -3.20 13.42 10.47
C HIS A 122 -2.42 12.71 11.59
N GLY A 123 -1.13 13.01 11.76
CA GLY A 123 -0.28 12.36 12.76
C GLY A 123 -0.08 10.86 12.50
N LEU A 124 -0.08 10.45 11.23
CA LEU A 124 0.04 9.05 10.80
C LEU A 124 1.43 8.69 10.28
N ALA A 125 2.28 9.68 9.96
CA ALA A 125 3.59 9.44 9.35
C ALA A 125 4.48 8.47 10.15
N ALA A 126 4.48 8.56 11.48
CA ALA A 126 5.32 7.73 12.35
C ALA A 126 4.91 6.24 12.42
N TYR A 127 3.74 5.88 11.88
CA TYR A 127 3.25 4.50 11.89
C TYR A 127 3.78 3.69 10.69
N PHE A 128 4.33 4.36 9.67
CA PHE A 128 4.85 3.71 8.47
C PHE A 128 6.37 3.60 8.53
N SER A 129 6.92 2.40 8.32
CA SER A 129 8.37 2.15 8.27
C SER A 129 9.01 2.63 6.96
N GLY A 130 8.21 2.80 5.91
CA GLY A 130 8.67 3.27 4.62
C GLY A 130 7.54 3.69 3.68
N THR A 131 7.89 4.53 2.71
CA THR A 131 7.01 4.97 1.62
C THR A 131 7.76 4.86 0.30
N ASP A 132 7.27 4.00 -0.58
CA ASP A 132 7.71 3.90 -1.96
C ASP A 132 6.71 4.62 -2.86
N THR A 133 7.16 5.70 -3.50
CA THR A 133 6.31 6.56 -4.33
C THR A 133 7.13 7.46 -5.24
N ASN A 134 6.49 8.10 -6.22
CA ASN A 134 7.16 9.04 -7.12
C ASN A 134 7.85 10.17 -6.31
N PRO A 135 9.17 10.38 -6.49
CA PRO A 135 9.89 11.37 -5.72
C PRO A 135 9.43 12.79 -6.04
N ALA A 136 9.32 13.61 -5.00
CA ALA A 136 8.96 15.01 -5.13
C ALA A 136 9.76 15.92 -4.20
N HIS A 137 10.04 17.14 -4.64
CA HIS A 137 10.75 18.15 -3.85
C HIS A 137 10.40 19.56 -4.32
N VAL A 138 10.51 20.54 -3.43
CA VAL A 138 10.43 21.95 -3.81
C VAL A 138 11.81 22.40 -4.26
N ASP A 139 11.91 22.94 -5.48
CA ASP A 139 13.18 23.42 -6.03
C ASP A 139 13.59 24.81 -5.49
N ALA A 140 14.76 25.30 -5.91
CA ALA A 140 15.30 26.58 -5.46
C ALA A 140 14.43 27.80 -5.85
N ALA A 141 13.54 27.66 -6.84
CA ALA A 141 12.60 28.71 -7.22
C ALA A 141 11.29 28.65 -6.41
N GLY A 142 11.10 27.62 -5.57
CA GLY A 142 9.87 27.41 -4.80
C GLY A 142 8.80 26.62 -5.56
N ARG A 143 9.13 26.05 -6.74
CA ARG A 143 8.22 25.20 -7.51
C ARG A 143 8.28 23.77 -6.98
N LEU A 144 7.12 23.15 -6.81
CA LEU A 144 7.05 21.71 -6.55
C LEU A 144 7.42 20.92 -7.83
N ARG A 145 8.41 20.04 -7.69
CA ARG A 145 8.88 19.12 -8.72
C ARG A 145 8.47 17.71 -8.37
N ILE A 146 7.85 17.01 -9.31
CA ILE A 146 7.47 15.61 -9.24
C ILE A 146 8.22 14.88 -10.35
N ARG A 147 8.80 13.72 -10.03
CA ARG A 147 9.53 12.88 -10.99
C ARG A 147 9.00 11.46 -10.95
N PRO A 148 9.12 10.70 -12.03
CA PRO A 148 8.71 9.29 -12.03
C PRO A 148 9.64 8.47 -11.12
N TYR A 149 9.11 7.41 -10.50
CA TYR A 149 9.89 6.45 -9.73
C TYR A 149 10.82 5.61 -10.62
N HIS A 150 10.34 5.23 -11.81
CA HIS A 150 11.11 4.60 -12.85
C HIS A 150 11.34 5.59 -13.99
N ASP A 151 12.60 5.79 -14.37
CA ASP A 151 12.91 6.62 -15.53
C ASP A 151 12.25 6.05 -16.80
N PHE A 152 11.67 6.94 -17.60
CA PHE A 152 11.03 6.62 -18.90
C PHE A 152 12.05 6.29 -20.01
N GLY A 153 13.14 5.59 -19.69
CA GLY A 153 14.17 5.20 -20.65
C GLY A 153 13.64 4.25 -21.75
N ALA A 154 14.47 3.97 -22.76
CA ALA A 154 14.06 3.23 -23.96
C ALA A 154 13.48 1.83 -23.73
N ALA A 155 13.74 1.20 -22.57
CA ALA A 155 13.19 -0.10 -22.19
C ALA A 155 11.99 -0.01 -21.22
N GLY A 156 11.60 1.20 -20.80
CA GLY A 156 10.70 1.43 -19.67
C GLY A 156 11.19 0.69 -18.41
N HIS A 157 10.24 0.32 -17.54
CA HIS A 157 10.53 -0.55 -16.41
C HIS A 157 10.37 -2.05 -16.76
N GLY A 158 10.20 -2.43 -18.03
CA GLY A 158 10.18 -3.84 -18.47
C GLY A 158 9.07 -4.73 -17.91
N CYS A 159 7.97 -4.18 -17.37
CA CYS A 159 6.79 -4.99 -17.04
C CYS A 159 5.95 -5.21 -18.29
N THR A 160 5.41 -6.42 -18.44
CA THR A 160 4.57 -6.79 -19.59
C THR A 160 3.07 -6.54 -19.36
N LEU A 161 2.67 -6.18 -18.14
CA LEU A 161 1.26 -5.92 -17.84
C LEU A 161 0.83 -4.58 -18.44
N PRO A 162 -0.22 -4.56 -19.28
CA PRO A 162 -0.69 -3.34 -19.93
C PRO A 162 -1.31 -2.35 -18.94
N THR A 163 -1.71 -2.81 -17.77
CA THR A 163 -2.29 -1.99 -16.70
C THR A 163 -1.25 -1.32 -15.80
N CYS A 164 0.04 -1.61 -16.01
CA CYS A 164 1.11 -1.05 -15.18
C CYS A 164 1.45 0.38 -15.66
N PRO A 165 1.37 1.39 -14.78
CA PRO A 165 1.68 2.74 -15.18
C PRO A 165 3.19 2.88 -15.44
N PRO A 166 3.58 3.66 -16.47
CA PRO A 166 4.97 3.71 -16.94
C PRO A 166 5.94 4.41 -15.98
N ASN A 167 5.45 5.25 -15.08
CA ASN A 167 6.25 5.97 -14.10
C ASN A 167 6.59 5.14 -12.84
N MET A 168 5.78 4.14 -12.48
CA MET A 168 6.03 3.35 -11.28
C MET A 168 5.39 1.97 -11.35
N CYS A 169 6.21 0.91 -11.35
CA CYS A 169 5.74 -0.45 -11.31
C CYS A 169 5.68 -0.92 -9.86
N LYS A 170 4.50 -0.77 -9.24
CA LYS A 170 4.27 -1.26 -7.88
C LYS A 170 4.63 -2.75 -7.72
N GLY A 171 4.43 -3.58 -8.76
CA GLY A 171 4.84 -4.98 -8.71
C GLY A 171 6.35 -5.21 -8.56
N LYS A 172 7.19 -4.43 -9.25
CA LYS A 172 8.65 -4.53 -9.06
C LYS A 172 9.10 -4.06 -7.68
N VAL A 173 8.44 -3.04 -7.15
CA VAL A 173 8.69 -2.58 -5.79
C VAL A 173 8.24 -3.64 -4.78
N MET A 174 7.09 -4.27 -5.00
CA MET A 174 6.60 -5.37 -4.17
C MET A 174 7.56 -6.58 -4.19
N GLU A 175 8.11 -6.96 -5.35
CA GLU A 175 9.15 -7.99 -5.43
C GLU A 175 10.38 -7.66 -4.57
N ARG A 176 10.81 -6.38 -4.57
CA ARG A 176 11.91 -5.93 -3.70
C ARG A 176 11.53 -6.03 -2.23
N ILE A 177 10.33 -5.62 -1.86
CA ILE A 177 9.82 -5.72 -0.48
C ILE A 177 9.82 -7.19 -0.04
N LEU A 178 9.23 -8.09 -0.82
CA LEU A 178 9.18 -9.52 -0.51
C LEU A 178 10.57 -10.14 -0.36
N ARG A 179 11.55 -9.73 -1.17
CA ARG A 179 12.94 -10.20 -1.02
C ARG A 179 13.58 -9.71 0.29
N GLN A 180 13.28 -8.48 0.72
CA GLN A 180 13.75 -7.98 2.01
C GLN A 180 13.17 -8.81 3.16
N GLU A 181 11.90 -9.22 3.06
CA GLU A 181 11.28 -10.12 4.03
C GLU A 181 11.99 -11.46 4.12
N GLU A 182 12.33 -12.05 2.98
CA GLU A 182 13.07 -13.31 2.92
C GLU A 182 14.48 -13.16 3.51
N GLU A 183 15.19 -12.08 3.17
CA GLU A 183 16.53 -11.78 3.69
C GLU A 183 16.50 -11.60 5.23
N GLU A 184 15.51 -10.87 5.76
CA GLU A 184 15.32 -10.69 7.20
C GLU A 184 14.98 -12.02 7.91
N GLU A 185 14.13 -12.86 7.31
CA GLU A 185 13.80 -14.19 7.83
C GLU A 185 15.04 -15.10 7.88
N GLU A 186 15.84 -15.11 6.82
CA GLU A 186 17.09 -15.89 6.76
C GLU A 186 18.11 -15.42 7.81
N GLU A 187 18.29 -14.11 7.97
CA GLU A 187 19.18 -13.52 8.99
C GLU A 187 18.73 -13.86 10.43
N GLU A 188 17.41 -13.81 10.70
CA GLU A 188 16.86 -14.21 11.99
C GLU A 188 17.03 -15.72 12.24
N ALA A 189 16.84 -16.56 11.22
CA ALA A 189 17.02 -18.01 11.32
C ALA A 189 18.48 -18.40 11.61
N VAL A 190 19.45 -17.72 10.98
CA VAL A 190 20.88 -17.91 11.27
C VAL A 190 21.21 -17.48 12.71
N SER A 191 20.63 -16.38 13.17
CA SER A 191 20.83 -15.87 14.54
C SER A 191 20.24 -16.81 15.59
N ALA A 192 19.05 -17.39 15.33
CA ALA A 192 18.42 -18.41 16.17
C ALA A 192 19.28 -19.69 16.28
N ALA A 193 19.83 -20.15 15.16
CA ALA A 193 20.71 -21.32 15.12
C ALA A 193 22.04 -21.12 15.87
N ALA A 194 22.47 -19.86 16.06
CA ALA A 194 23.68 -19.50 16.81
C ALA A 194 23.51 -19.50 18.35
N GLY A 195 22.36 -19.96 18.87
CA GLY A 195 22.16 -20.21 20.31
C GLY A 195 21.73 -19.00 21.13
N THR A 196 21.36 -17.88 20.48
CA THR A 196 20.56 -16.84 21.14
C THR A 196 19.09 -17.24 21.06
N GLU A 197 18.40 -17.30 22.20
CA GLU A 197 17.05 -17.81 22.47
C GLU A 197 15.87 -17.21 21.64
N LYS A 198 16.12 -16.63 20.47
CA LYS A 198 15.07 -16.28 19.52
C LYS A 198 14.57 -17.57 18.85
N ARG A 199 13.33 -17.96 19.17
CA ARG A 199 12.59 -18.98 18.41
C ARG A 199 12.62 -18.66 16.91
N ARG A 200 12.61 -19.69 16.06
CA ARG A 200 12.53 -19.50 14.60
C ARG A 200 11.21 -18.80 14.31
N ARG A 201 11.27 -17.53 13.91
CA ARG A 201 10.10 -16.82 13.43
C ARG A 201 9.82 -17.34 12.02
N GLY A 202 8.72 -18.04 11.83
CA GLY A 202 8.27 -18.39 10.48
C GLY A 202 8.01 -17.12 9.65
N ARG A 203 8.07 -17.26 8.33
CA ARG A 203 7.69 -16.21 7.38
C ARG A 203 6.41 -15.48 7.82
N ARG A 204 6.48 -14.15 7.95
CA ARG A 204 5.29 -13.33 8.19
C ARG A 204 4.44 -13.20 6.92
N ALA A 205 3.12 -13.22 7.07
CA ALA A 205 2.22 -12.96 5.96
C ALA A 205 2.34 -11.50 5.47
N VAL A 206 2.11 -11.28 4.18
CA VAL A 206 2.03 -9.94 3.59
C VAL A 206 0.60 -9.61 3.19
N VAL A 207 0.13 -8.43 3.58
CA VAL A 207 -1.19 -7.90 3.23
C VAL A 207 -1.01 -6.69 2.33
N TYR A 208 -1.53 -6.72 1.11
CA TYR A 208 -1.56 -5.56 0.22
C TYR A 208 -2.99 -5.05 0.03
N LEU A 209 -3.22 -3.75 0.14
CA LEU A 209 -4.53 -3.14 -0.10
C LEU A 209 -4.45 -2.01 -1.12
N GLY A 210 -5.43 -1.94 -2.03
CA GLY A 210 -5.51 -0.90 -3.06
C GLY A 210 -6.83 -0.95 -3.83
N ASP A 211 -7.02 0.00 -4.76
CA ASP A 211 -8.28 0.18 -5.51
C ASP A 211 -8.07 0.15 -7.04
N GLY A 212 -6.95 0.67 -7.52
CA GLY A 212 -6.74 1.04 -8.91
C GLY A 212 -6.16 -0.07 -9.79
N ARG A 213 -6.06 0.21 -11.09
CA ARG A 213 -5.42 -0.71 -12.06
C ARG A 213 -3.95 -0.99 -11.71
N GLY A 214 -3.25 0.00 -11.16
CA GLY A 214 -1.85 -0.12 -10.73
C GLY A 214 -1.64 -1.12 -9.59
N ASP A 215 -2.69 -1.45 -8.85
CA ASP A 215 -2.68 -2.38 -7.70
C ASP A 215 -2.80 -3.84 -8.11
N TYR A 216 -3.13 -4.10 -9.37
CA TYR A 216 -3.18 -5.46 -9.90
C TYR A 216 -1.77 -6.08 -10.05
N CYS A 217 -0.79 -5.30 -10.50
CA CYS A 217 0.57 -5.79 -10.68
C CYS A 217 1.23 -6.32 -9.38
N PRO A 218 1.21 -5.58 -8.25
CA PRO A 218 1.74 -6.08 -6.98
C PRO A 218 0.96 -7.26 -6.40
N SER A 219 -0.36 -7.36 -6.63
CA SER A 219 -1.13 -8.50 -6.12
C SER A 219 -0.68 -9.84 -6.73
N LEU A 220 -0.24 -9.83 -7.99
CA LEU A 220 0.32 -11.01 -8.66
C LEU A 220 1.69 -11.46 -8.13
N LYS A 221 2.34 -10.66 -7.27
CA LYS A 221 3.64 -10.98 -6.67
C LYS A 221 3.51 -11.68 -5.33
N LEU A 222 2.35 -11.54 -4.70
CA LEU A 222 2.00 -12.18 -3.45
C LEU A 222 1.83 -13.69 -3.65
N ARG A 223 2.10 -14.45 -2.59
CA ARG A 223 2.18 -15.90 -2.59
C ARG A 223 1.00 -16.53 -1.85
N GLU A 224 0.94 -17.85 -1.84
CA GLU A 224 0.05 -18.56 -0.92
C GLU A 224 0.41 -18.20 0.53
N GLY A 225 -0.61 -17.95 1.36
CA GLY A 225 -0.45 -17.43 2.73
C GLY A 225 -0.44 -15.90 2.83
N ASP A 226 -0.35 -15.17 1.72
CA ASP A 226 -0.50 -13.70 1.69
C ASP A 226 -1.95 -13.28 1.41
N TYR A 227 -2.21 -11.97 1.52
CA TYR A 227 -3.53 -11.37 1.34
C TYR A 227 -3.50 -10.20 0.38
N VAL A 228 -4.50 -10.14 -0.49
CA VAL A 228 -4.84 -8.91 -1.24
C VAL A 228 -6.22 -8.42 -0.81
N MET A 229 -6.31 -7.13 -0.54
CA MET A 229 -7.51 -6.44 -0.11
C MET A 229 -7.97 -5.39 -1.14
N PRO A 230 -8.66 -5.83 -2.21
CA PRO A 230 -9.14 -4.93 -3.24
C PRO A 230 -10.35 -4.10 -2.78
N ARG A 231 -10.35 -2.80 -3.07
CA ARG A 231 -11.51 -1.93 -2.84
C ARG A 231 -12.66 -2.29 -3.80
N ALA A 232 -13.79 -2.72 -3.27
CA ALA A 232 -14.96 -3.08 -4.04
C ALA A 232 -15.42 -1.90 -4.93
N GLY A 233 -15.87 -2.23 -6.14
CA GLY A 233 -16.32 -1.25 -7.12
C GLY A 233 -15.20 -0.48 -7.85
N HIS A 234 -13.94 -0.80 -7.59
CA HIS A 234 -12.78 -0.18 -8.25
C HIS A 234 -12.09 -1.15 -9.22
N PRO A 235 -11.29 -0.66 -10.18
CA PRO A 235 -10.77 -1.47 -11.28
C PRO A 235 -9.96 -2.70 -10.86
N VAL A 236 -9.29 -2.68 -9.70
CA VAL A 236 -8.51 -3.82 -9.21
C VAL A 236 -9.39 -5.07 -9.02
N CYS A 237 -10.65 -4.90 -8.61
CA CYS A 237 -11.58 -6.02 -8.41
C CYS A 237 -11.85 -6.77 -9.72
N ASP A 238 -12.08 -6.04 -10.81
CA ASP A 238 -12.37 -6.63 -12.12
C ASP A 238 -11.17 -7.42 -12.63
N LEU A 239 -9.95 -6.89 -12.44
CA LEU A 239 -8.70 -7.55 -12.85
C LEU A 239 -8.42 -8.81 -12.02
N ILE A 240 -8.59 -8.75 -10.70
CA ILE A 240 -8.43 -9.90 -9.81
C ILE A 240 -9.48 -10.97 -10.11
N ALA A 241 -10.73 -10.59 -10.37
CA ALA A 241 -11.78 -11.53 -10.73
C ALA A 241 -11.51 -12.24 -12.08
N ALA A 242 -10.91 -11.52 -13.04
CA ALA A 242 -10.56 -12.08 -14.34
C ALA A 242 -9.36 -13.03 -14.28
N SER A 243 -8.37 -12.72 -13.44
CA SER A 243 -7.18 -13.56 -13.25
C SER A 243 -6.66 -13.42 -11.82
N PRO A 244 -7.10 -14.30 -10.90
CA PRO A 244 -6.77 -14.23 -9.48
C PRO A 244 -5.28 -14.43 -9.18
N PRO A 245 -4.73 -13.77 -8.15
CA PRO A 245 -3.40 -14.05 -7.63
C PRO A 245 -3.38 -15.34 -6.79
N ALA A 246 -2.19 -15.78 -6.39
CA ALA A 246 -2.03 -16.89 -5.45
C ALA A 246 -2.46 -16.51 -4.01
N ALA A 247 -2.39 -15.23 -3.67
CA ALA A 247 -2.80 -14.70 -2.37
C ALA A 247 -4.32 -14.79 -2.14
N ALA A 248 -4.71 -14.88 -0.88
CA ALA A 248 -6.11 -14.85 -0.46
C ALA A 248 -6.73 -13.47 -0.73
N VAL A 249 -7.82 -13.45 -1.49
CA VAL A 249 -8.55 -12.21 -1.80
C VAL A 249 -9.56 -11.90 -0.69
N ARG A 250 -9.49 -10.68 -0.14
CA ARG A 250 -10.36 -10.18 0.94
C ARG A 250 -10.83 -8.75 0.64
N GLY A 251 -11.87 -8.62 -0.17
CA GLY A 251 -12.38 -7.31 -0.60
C GLY A 251 -13.00 -6.49 0.53
N TRP A 252 -13.01 -5.17 0.36
CA TRP A 252 -13.65 -4.21 1.29
C TRP A 252 -14.43 -3.16 0.52
N ALA A 253 -15.61 -2.74 1.01
CA ALA A 253 -16.46 -1.78 0.29
C ALA A 253 -16.38 -0.34 0.81
N GLY A 254 -16.24 -0.17 2.13
CA GLY A 254 -16.14 1.13 2.79
C GLY A 254 -15.04 1.14 3.86
N PHE A 255 -14.74 2.30 4.43
CA PHE A 255 -13.59 2.41 5.35
C PHE A 255 -13.77 1.72 6.70
N GLU A 256 -15.00 1.58 7.20
CA GLU A 256 -15.28 0.73 8.36
C GLU A 256 -15.02 -0.74 8.02
N ASP A 257 -15.38 -1.14 6.80
CA ASP A 257 -15.16 -2.49 6.29
C ASP A 257 -13.67 -2.78 6.05
N LEU A 258 -12.91 -1.80 5.52
CA LEU A 258 -11.45 -1.86 5.42
C LEU A 258 -10.85 -2.16 6.79
N ALA A 259 -11.22 -1.39 7.81
CA ALA A 259 -10.72 -1.56 9.17
C ALA A 259 -11.06 -2.96 9.71
N ARG A 260 -12.31 -3.40 9.57
CA ARG A 260 -12.78 -4.71 10.01
C ARG A 260 -12.03 -5.86 9.32
N VAL A 261 -11.88 -5.82 8.00
CA VAL A 261 -11.22 -6.88 7.24
C VAL A 261 -9.71 -6.91 7.54
N LEU A 262 -9.05 -5.75 7.57
CA LEU A 262 -7.62 -5.66 7.87
C LEU A 262 -7.33 -6.23 9.27
N LEU A 263 -8.02 -5.74 10.29
CA LEU A 263 -7.79 -6.19 11.66
C LEU A 263 -8.17 -7.66 11.86
N GLY A 264 -9.22 -8.15 11.18
CA GLY A 264 -9.55 -9.58 11.19
C GLY A 264 -8.47 -10.47 10.56
N ILE A 265 -7.76 -9.99 9.53
CA ILE A 265 -6.59 -10.71 8.99
C ILE A 265 -5.44 -10.69 9.99
N VAL A 266 -5.12 -9.52 10.56
CA VAL A 266 -4.05 -9.35 11.55
C VAL A 266 -4.26 -10.27 12.75
N ASP A 267 -5.45 -10.23 13.36
CA ASP A 267 -5.79 -11.09 14.51
C ASP A 267 -5.69 -12.58 14.14
N GLY A 268 -6.13 -12.94 12.92
CA GLY A 268 -6.06 -14.31 12.43
C GLY A 268 -4.64 -14.81 12.17
N GLU A 269 -3.72 -13.96 11.73
CA GLU A 269 -2.29 -14.29 11.59
C GLU A 269 -1.61 -14.44 12.95
N ILE A 270 -1.85 -13.50 13.88
CA ILE A 270 -1.31 -13.57 15.24
C ILE A 270 -1.79 -14.85 15.94
N ALA A 271 -3.07 -15.19 15.82
CA ALA A 271 -3.62 -16.40 16.40
C ALA A 271 -3.02 -17.68 15.80
N ARG A 272 -2.77 -17.70 14.48
CA ARG A 272 -2.11 -18.84 13.82
C ARG A 272 -0.66 -19.01 14.26
N ALA A 273 0.09 -17.92 14.39
CA ALA A 273 1.45 -17.96 14.89
C ALA A 273 1.51 -18.45 16.35
N ALA A 274 0.55 -18.02 17.18
CA ALA A 274 0.45 -18.50 18.56
C ALA A 274 0.15 -20.00 18.63
N ALA A 275 -0.81 -20.50 17.83
CA ALA A 275 -1.13 -21.93 17.79
C ALA A 275 0.03 -22.79 17.28
N ALA A 276 0.74 -22.34 16.23
CA ALA A 276 1.93 -23.04 15.74
C ALA A 276 3.04 -23.10 16.79
N ALA A 277 3.21 -22.05 17.59
CA ALA A 277 4.18 -22.04 18.68
C ALA A 277 3.80 -22.99 19.83
N GLU A 278 2.51 -23.17 20.10
CA GLU A 278 2.02 -24.15 21.08
C GLU A 278 2.24 -25.59 20.60
N GLU A 279 1.97 -25.88 19.32
CA GLU A 279 2.20 -27.21 18.71
C GLU A 279 3.69 -27.59 18.72
N GLU A 280 4.60 -26.65 18.40
CA GLU A 280 6.05 -26.89 18.47
C GLU A 280 6.54 -27.19 19.91
N GLU A 281 5.99 -26.50 20.92
CA GLU A 281 6.31 -26.78 22.33
C GLU A 281 5.82 -28.18 22.76
N GLU A 282 4.62 -28.57 22.34
CA GLU A 282 4.08 -29.91 22.62
C GLU A 282 4.89 -31.01 21.91
N GLU A 283 5.34 -30.79 20.66
CA GLU A 283 6.19 -31.76 19.95
C GLU A 283 7.60 -31.89 20.55
N GLU A 284 8.18 -30.80 21.03
CA GLU A 284 9.47 -30.82 21.76
C GLU A 284 9.36 -31.57 23.10
N ASP A 285 8.22 -31.46 23.80
CA ASP A 285 7.97 -32.19 25.06
C ASP A 285 7.53 -33.66 24.81
N ALA A 286 6.90 -33.96 23.66
CA ALA A 286 6.34 -35.28 23.36
C ALA A 286 7.30 -36.30 22.74
N GLY A 287 8.43 -35.89 22.15
CA GLY A 287 9.48 -36.80 21.66
C GLY A 287 9.04 -37.86 20.62
N ALA A 288 9.23 -37.54 19.34
CA ALA A 288 9.27 -38.45 18.18
C ALA A 288 8.06 -39.40 17.97
N GLY A 289 7.04 -38.92 17.24
CA GLY A 289 5.97 -39.77 16.69
C GLY A 289 5.42 -39.22 15.38
N ALA A 290 5.80 -39.83 14.25
CA ALA A 290 5.39 -39.42 12.90
C ALA A 290 3.86 -39.57 12.68
N GLY A 291 3.23 -38.51 12.14
CA GLY A 291 1.83 -38.51 11.73
C GLY A 291 1.62 -37.84 10.36
N VAL A 292 0.99 -38.56 9.43
CA VAL A 292 0.74 -38.16 8.03
C VAL A 292 -0.52 -37.29 7.94
N GLY A 293 -0.41 -36.11 7.30
CA GLY A 293 -1.52 -35.18 7.06
C GLY A 293 -2.30 -35.50 5.78
N VAL A 294 -3.63 -35.61 5.91
CA VAL A 294 -4.60 -35.80 4.83
C VAL A 294 -4.99 -34.44 4.25
N GLY A 295 -4.99 -34.33 2.92
CA GLY A 295 -5.25 -33.09 2.19
C GLY A 295 -6.65 -32.52 2.43
N ALA A 296 -6.69 -31.24 2.82
CA ALA A 296 -7.91 -30.46 2.91
C ALA A 296 -8.27 -29.87 1.55
N VAL A 297 -9.53 -30.03 1.17
CA VAL A 297 -10.14 -29.45 -0.03
C VAL A 297 -10.44 -27.97 0.24
N VAL A 298 -9.89 -27.10 -0.61
CA VAL A 298 -10.14 -25.65 -0.58
C VAL A 298 -11.57 -25.38 -1.06
N VAL A 299 -12.39 -24.79 -0.18
CA VAL A 299 -13.69 -24.22 -0.53
C VAL A 299 -13.52 -22.71 -0.68
N VAL A 300 -13.78 -22.21 -1.89
CA VAL A 300 -13.80 -20.77 -2.20
C VAL A 300 -15.16 -20.20 -1.77
N PRO A 301 -15.23 -19.23 -0.83
CA PRO A 301 -16.47 -18.51 -0.56
C PRO A 301 -16.74 -17.49 -1.67
N ALA A 302 -17.95 -17.50 -2.20
CA ALA A 302 -18.42 -16.48 -3.13
C ALA A 302 -18.83 -15.22 -2.35
N ASP A 303 -18.10 -14.12 -2.49
CA ASP A 303 -18.67 -12.77 -2.32
C ASP A 303 -17.79 -11.69 -2.97
N CYS A 304 -18.07 -11.43 -4.25
CA CYS A 304 -17.74 -10.18 -4.97
C CYS A 304 -18.99 -9.53 -5.55
N ARG A 305 -20.17 -9.72 -4.95
CA ARG A 305 -21.44 -9.16 -5.44
C ARG A 305 -22.17 -8.38 -4.35
N ALA A 306 -21.73 -7.14 -4.11
CA ALA A 306 -22.58 -6.12 -3.53
C ALA A 306 -23.15 -5.21 -4.63
N PRO A 307 -24.43 -4.77 -4.53
CA PRO A 307 -25.07 -3.96 -5.56
C PRO A 307 -24.45 -2.56 -5.63
N ARG A 308 -24.33 -2.03 -6.85
CA ARG A 308 -23.91 -0.64 -7.12
C ARG A 308 -24.80 0.33 -6.35
N GLN A 309 -24.22 1.10 -5.44
CA GLN A 309 -24.86 2.29 -4.89
C GLN A 309 -24.42 3.47 -5.75
N GLU A 310 -25.31 3.96 -6.61
CA GLU A 310 -25.09 5.19 -7.37
C GLU A 310 -25.13 6.39 -6.40
N ALA A 311 -23.97 6.81 -5.92
CA ALA A 311 -23.80 8.15 -5.39
C ALA A 311 -23.77 9.12 -6.58
N LEU A 312 -24.76 10.01 -6.68
CA LEU A 312 -24.74 11.13 -7.62
C LEU A 312 -23.58 12.07 -7.27
N MET A 313 -22.48 11.93 -8.02
CA MET A 313 -21.39 12.91 -8.11
C MET A 313 -21.45 13.56 -9.50
N PRO A 314 -21.11 14.86 -9.63
CA PRO A 314 -21.14 15.57 -10.91
C PRO A 314 -20.22 14.90 -11.94
N GLN A 315 -20.68 14.85 -13.19
CA GLN A 315 -20.03 14.15 -14.31
C GLN A 315 -18.65 14.75 -14.62
N ALA A 316 -17.60 14.23 -14.00
CA ALA A 316 -16.24 14.35 -14.47
C ALA A 316 -16.01 13.36 -15.63
N VAL A 317 -15.35 13.83 -16.68
CA VAL A 317 -15.04 13.07 -17.89
C VAL A 317 -14.22 11.83 -17.51
N ARG A 318 -14.75 10.64 -17.81
CA ARG A 318 -13.98 9.39 -17.74
C ARG A 318 -12.88 9.43 -18.80
N VAL A 319 -11.66 9.75 -18.40
CA VAL A 319 -10.47 9.45 -19.19
C VAL A 319 -10.01 8.05 -18.80
N PRO A 320 -9.80 7.12 -19.74
CA PRO A 320 -9.29 5.80 -19.43
C PRO A 320 -7.77 5.92 -19.16
N ASN A 321 -7.40 5.79 -17.88
CA ASN A 321 -6.11 5.27 -17.46
C ASN A 321 -6.36 4.04 -16.58
#